data_AF-V7IMA0-F1
#
_entry.id   AF-V7IMA0-F1
#
_cell.length_a   1.000
_cell.length_b   1.000
_cell.length_c   1.000
_cell.angle_alpha   90.00
_cell.angle_beta   90.00
_cell.angle_gamma   90.00
#
_symmetry.space_group_name_H-M   'P 1'
#
loop_
_entity.id
_entity.type
_entity.pdbx_description
1 polymer ?
#
loop_
_entity_poly.entity_id
_entity_poly.type
_entity_poly.pdbx_seq_one_letter_code
_entity_poly.pdbx_strand_id
1 'polypeptide(L)'
;MLNHEDPRTALIDFLKSIPQNLRIDEYLFIILMCCGENPPEDLDDFEPIVEKYLSRTGYAGFGAVICTIAILERRLSSVMLKLERAEESLKALSNKNADFSQYPLLSMPLKKRQYAQVVERWRALLHGALSAENLAYFEQNPQALSLVTKE
;
A
#
# COMPACT_ATOMS: atom_id res chain seq x y z
N MET A 1 1.05 28.99 -9.89
CA MET A 1 0.94 28.34 -8.55
C MET A 1 1.00 26.85 -8.81
N LEU A 2 1.95 26.14 -8.22
CA LEU A 2 1.91 24.67 -8.19
C LEU A 2 0.72 24.30 -7.31
N ASN A 3 -0.25 23.58 -7.87
CA ASN A 3 -1.33 23.01 -7.08
C ASN A 3 -0.74 21.81 -6.34
N HIS A 4 -0.49 21.97 -5.05
CA HIS A 4 -0.04 20.89 -4.17
C HIS A 4 -1.20 19.93 -3.92
N GLU A 5 -1.01 18.65 -4.20
CA GLU A 5 -2.01 17.60 -4.00
C GLU A 5 -1.89 17.00 -2.60
N ASP A 6 -3.00 16.78 -1.90
CA ASP A 6 -2.95 16.21 -0.54
C ASP A 6 -2.42 14.76 -0.58
N PRO A 7 -1.24 14.49 0.02
CA PRO A 7 -0.63 13.16 -0.03
C PRO A 7 -1.45 12.10 0.72
N ARG A 8 -2.29 12.49 1.68
CA ARG A 8 -3.18 11.56 2.42
C ARG A 8 -4.25 11.01 1.50
N THR A 9 -4.92 11.90 0.77
CA THR A 9 -5.97 11.53 -0.21
C THR A 9 -5.38 10.66 -1.30
N ALA A 10 -4.23 11.04 -1.86
CA ALA A 10 -3.55 10.25 -2.88
C ALA A 10 -3.19 8.83 -2.39
N LEU A 11 -2.71 8.68 -1.15
CA LEU A 11 -2.44 7.37 -0.55
C LEU A 11 -3.70 6.53 -0.34
N ILE A 12 -4.79 7.13 0.15
CA ILE A 12 -6.07 6.45 0.34
C ILE A 12 -6.59 5.94 -1.01
N ASP A 13 -6.60 6.80 -2.03
CA ASP A 13 -7.07 6.45 -3.37
C ASP A 13 -6.18 5.37 -4.01
N PHE A 14 -4.86 5.47 -3.84
CA PHE A 14 -3.94 4.44 -4.29
C PHE A 14 -4.26 3.08 -3.65
N LEU A 15 -4.42 3.03 -2.33
CA LEU A 15 -4.73 1.80 -1.59
C LEU A 15 -6.07 1.20 -2.05
N LYS A 16 -7.11 2.04 -2.22
CA LYS A 16 -8.40 1.62 -2.77
C LYS A 16 -8.34 1.14 -4.21
N SER A 17 -7.34 1.57 -4.97
CA SER A 17 -7.14 1.12 -6.35
C SER A 17 -6.50 -0.28 -6.43
N ILE A 18 -5.90 -0.77 -5.33
CA ILE A 18 -5.29 -2.11 -5.27
C ILE A 18 -6.40 -3.17 -5.24
N PRO A 19 -6.30 -4.26 -6.02
CA PRO A 19 -7.22 -5.38 -5.95
C PRO A 19 -7.40 -5.91 -4.52
N GLN A 20 -8.63 -6.18 -4.08
CA GLN A 20 -8.95 -6.52 -2.68
C GLN A 20 -8.09 -7.65 -2.13
N ASN A 21 -7.85 -8.70 -2.92
CA ASN A 21 -7.03 -9.86 -2.56
C ASN A 21 -5.55 -9.52 -2.27
N LEU A 22 -5.06 -8.37 -2.74
CA LEU A 22 -3.71 -7.86 -2.45
C LEU A 22 -3.75 -6.74 -1.41
N ARG A 23 -4.81 -5.93 -1.43
CA ARG A 23 -4.99 -4.77 -0.56
C ARG A 23 -4.99 -5.14 0.91
N ILE A 24 -5.64 -6.26 1.27
CA ILE A 24 -5.72 -6.75 2.65
C ILE A 24 -4.32 -6.93 3.25
N ASP A 25 -3.38 -7.48 2.49
CA ASP A 25 -2.00 -7.63 2.94
C ASP A 25 -1.38 -6.26 3.24
N GLU A 26 -1.53 -5.28 2.34
CA GLU A 26 -0.94 -3.96 2.54
C GLU A 26 -1.58 -3.21 3.72
N TYR A 27 -2.89 -3.34 3.92
CA TYR A 27 -3.57 -2.81 5.10
C TYR A 27 -3.07 -3.46 6.39
N LEU A 28 -2.91 -4.78 6.41
CA LEU A 28 -2.37 -5.50 7.55
C LEU A 28 -0.99 -4.94 7.97
N PHE A 29 -0.10 -4.71 7.01
CA PHE A 29 1.22 -4.14 7.30
C PHE A 29 1.14 -2.70 7.82
N ILE A 30 0.23 -1.87 7.30
CA ILE A 30 0.03 -0.50 7.81
C ILE A 30 -0.53 -0.55 9.24
N ILE A 31 -1.50 -1.40 9.53
CA ILE A 31 -2.09 -1.53 10.87
C ILE A 31 -1.02 -1.97 11.87
N LEU A 32 -0.29 -3.04 11.56
CA LEU A 32 0.73 -3.59 12.45
C LEU A 32 1.92 -2.64 12.65
N MET A 33 2.43 -2.06 11.56
CA MET A 33 3.73 -1.36 11.58
C MET A 33 3.60 0.15 11.74
N CYS A 34 2.50 0.75 11.29
CA CYS A 34 2.27 2.19 11.40
C CYS A 34 1.33 2.54 12.56
N CYS A 35 0.21 1.82 12.70
CA CYS A 35 -0.75 2.09 13.78
C CYS A 35 -0.28 1.48 15.11
N GLY A 36 0.48 0.38 15.07
CA GLY A 36 0.90 -0.36 16.26
C GLY A 36 -0.28 -1.06 16.94
N GLU A 37 -1.34 -1.33 16.19
CA GLU A 37 -2.57 -1.95 16.67
C GLU A 37 -2.59 -3.44 16.30
N ASN A 38 -3.22 -4.25 17.15
CA ASN A 38 -3.52 -5.62 16.77
C ASN A 38 -4.64 -5.60 15.70
N PRO A 39 -4.44 -6.24 14.54
CA PRO A 39 -5.45 -6.25 13.49
C PRO A 39 -6.70 -6.98 14.00
N PRO A 40 -7.90 -6.49 13.66
CA PRO A 40 -9.14 -7.21 13.96
C PRO A 40 -9.20 -8.55 13.21
N GLU A 41 -10.07 -9.44 13.66
CA GLU A 41 -10.31 -10.71 12.96
C GLU A 41 -11.05 -10.50 11.64
N ASP A 42 -11.93 -9.50 11.59
CA ASP A 42 -12.67 -9.13 10.38
C ASP A 42 -11.80 -8.28 9.45
N LEU A 43 -11.64 -8.75 8.22
CA LEU A 43 -10.83 -8.09 7.19
C LEU A 43 -11.53 -6.83 6.65
N ASP A 44 -12.86 -6.74 6.77
CA ASP A 44 -13.62 -5.57 6.32
C ASP A 44 -13.35 -4.34 7.21
N ASP A 45 -12.90 -4.56 8.45
CA ASP A 45 -12.52 -3.49 9.40
C ASP A 45 -11.15 -2.85 9.09
N PHE A 46 -10.36 -3.43 8.19
CA PHE A 46 -9.01 -2.93 7.92
C PHE A 46 -9.02 -1.58 7.21
N GLU A 47 -9.92 -1.40 6.24
CA GLU A 47 -10.03 -0.16 5.45
C GLU A 47 -10.37 1.06 6.34
N PRO A 48 -11.42 1.01 7.19
CA PRO A 48 -11.72 2.11 8.12
C PRO A 48 -10.56 2.50 9.05
N ILE A 49 -9.77 1.52 9.54
CA ILE A 49 -8.63 1.80 10.41
C ILE A 49 -7.55 2.58 9.65
N VAL A 50 -7.20 2.12 8.45
CA VAL A 50 -6.17 2.77 7.63
C VAL A 50 -6.62 4.16 7.15
N GLU A 51 -7.88 4.32 6.75
CA GLU A 51 -8.43 5.62 6.39
C GLU A 51 -8.39 6.59 7.56
N LYS A 52 -8.82 6.15 8.76
CA LYS A 52 -8.77 6.97 9.97
C LYS A 52 -7.35 7.36 10.33
N TYR A 53 -6.39 6.45 10.18
CA TYR A 53 -4.97 6.71 10.41
C TYR A 53 -4.44 7.79 9.46
N LEU A 54 -4.71 7.66 8.16
CA LEU A 54 -4.26 8.62 7.13
C LEU A 54 -5.03 9.94 7.17
N SER A 55 -6.25 9.98 7.70
CA SER A 55 -7.08 11.20 7.79
C SER A 55 -6.71 12.13 8.94
N ARG A 56 -5.67 11.79 9.73
CA ARG A 56 -5.16 12.67 10.79
C ARG A 56 -4.73 14.02 10.20
N THR A 57 -4.86 15.08 10.98
CA THR A 57 -4.50 16.45 10.58
C THR A 57 -3.14 16.87 11.12
N GLY A 58 -2.56 17.94 10.55
CA GLY A 58 -1.32 18.52 11.04
C GLY A 58 -0.12 17.56 10.93
N TYR A 59 0.84 17.71 11.84
CA TYR A 59 2.05 16.86 11.87
C TYR A 59 1.75 15.38 12.09
N ALA A 60 0.66 15.03 12.78
CA ALA A 60 0.26 13.64 12.95
C ALA A 60 -0.18 13.02 11.60
N GLY A 61 -0.90 13.79 10.78
CA GLY A 61 -1.26 13.41 9.41
C GLY A 61 -0.05 13.28 8.50
N PHE A 62 0.86 14.26 8.56
CA PHE A 62 2.09 14.21 7.77
C PHE A 62 2.98 13.01 8.18
N GLY A 63 3.14 12.76 9.48
CA GLY A 63 3.85 11.58 9.98
C GLY A 63 3.20 10.28 9.50
N ALA A 64 1.87 10.22 9.47
CA ALA A 64 1.14 9.07 8.95
C ALA A 64 1.48 8.78 7.48
N VAL A 65 1.53 9.83 6.65
CA VAL A 65 1.97 9.75 5.25
C VAL A 65 3.38 9.16 5.15
N ILE A 66 4.35 9.72 5.87
CA ILE A 66 5.76 9.28 5.80
C ILE A 66 5.92 7.80 6.21
N CYS A 67 5.27 7.40 7.31
CA CYS A 67 5.31 6.01 7.77
C CYS A 67 4.68 5.06 6.74
N THR A 68 3.52 5.42 6.18
CA THR A 68 2.85 4.60 5.16
C THR A 68 3.69 4.50 3.88
N ILE A 69 4.33 5.59 3.44
CA ILE A 69 5.27 5.55 2.31
C ILE A 69 6.40 4.56 2.57
N ALA A 70 7.04 4.62 3.75
CA ALA A 70 8.15 3.74 4.08
C ALA A 70 7.75 2.26 4.07
N ILE A 71 6.56 1.93 4.59
CA ILE A 71 6.03 0.56 4.58
C ILE A 71 5.71 0.10 3.16
N LEU A 72 4.99 0.91 2.38
CA LEU A 72 4.63 0.56 1.00
C LEU A 72 5.88 0.42 0.12
N GLU A 73 6.86 1.29 0.26
CA GLU A 73 8.14 1.20 -0.46
C GLU A 73 8.86 -0.12 -0.13
N ARG A 74 8.94 -0.50 1.15
CA ARG A 74 9.53 -1.77 1.57
C ARG A 74 8.76 -2.99 1.03
N ARG A 75 7.44 -2.90 0.97
CA ARG A 75 6.56 -4.00 0.52
C ARG A 75 6.65 -4.20 -0.98
N LEU A 76 6.48 -3.11 -1.72
CA LEU A 76 6.46 -3.08 -3.18
C LEU A 76 7.86 -3.18 -3.78
N SER A 77 8.90 -2.77 -3.05
CA SER A 77 10.29 -3.00 -3.48
C SER A 77 10.56 -4.49 -3.69
N SER A 78 11.07 -4.79 -4.87
CA SER A 78 11.41 -6.15 -5.31
C SER A 78 10.25 -7.14 -5.25
N VAL A 79 8.98 -6.69 -5.20
CA VAL A 79 7.82 -7.59 -5.14
C VAL A 79 7.79 -8.56 -6.33
N MET A 80 8.17 -8.09 -7.52
CA MET A 80 8.26 -8.92 -8.72
C MET A 80 9.28 -10.06 -8.56
N LEU A 81 10.48 -9.74 -8.03
CA LEU A 81 11.51 -10.75 -7.75
C LEU A 81 11.05 -11.75 -6.68
N LYS A 82 10.34 -11.28 -5.64
CA LYS A 82 9.75 -12.17 -4.61
C LYS A 82 8.73 -13.12 -5.24
N LEU A 83 7.90 -12.64 -6.17
CA LEU A 83 6.93 -13.47 -6.90
C LEU A 83 7.59 -14.46 -7.85
N GLU A 84 8.68 -14.10 -8.51
CA GLU A 84 9.46 -15.02 -9.35
C GLU A 84 10.02 -16.19 -8.52
N ARG A 85 10.68 -15.89 -7.41
CA ARG A 85 11.20 -16.91 -6.49
C ARG A 85 10.10 -17.78 -5.88
N ALA A 86 8.95 -17.19 -5.58
CA ALA A 86 7.80 -17.93 -5.09
C ALA A 86 7.26 -18.90 -6.16
N GLU A 87 7.19 -18.48 -7.42
CA GLU A 87 6.77 -19.35 -8.52
C GLU A 87 7.73 -20.53 -8.71
N GLU A 88 9.04 -20.28 -8.70
CA GLU A 88 10.07 -21.34 -8.77
C GLU A 88 9.92 -22.35 -7.62
N SER A 89 9.70 -21.84 -6.40
CA SER A 89 9.49 -22.67 -5.21
C SER A 89 8.22 -23.50 -5.32
N LEU A 90 7.12 -22.92 -5.81
CA LEU A 90 5.86 -23.62 -6.03
C LEU A 90 5.99 -24.72 -7.09
N LYS A 91 6.71 -24.46 -8.18
CA LYS A 91 7.01 -25.49 -9.20
C LYS A 91 7.81 -26.65 -8.60
N ALA A 92 8.83 -26.34 -7.80
CA ALA A 92 9.63 -27.37 -7.13
C ALA A 92 8.80 -28.21 -6.15
N LEU A 93 7.89 -27.60 -5.39
CA LEU A 93 6.98 -28.29 -4.47
C LEU A 93 5.99 -29.20 -5.22
N SER A 94 5.36 -28.68 -6.28
CA SER A 94 4.46 -29.44 -7.15
C SER A 94 5.14 -30.67 -7.74
N ASN A 95 6.39 -30.53 -8.19
CA ASN A 95 7.12 -31.66 -8.79
C ASN A 95 7.52 -32.73 -7.76
N LYS A 96 7.70 -32.36 -6.49
CA LYS A 96 8.09 -33.28 -5.41
C LYS A 96 6.90 -33.97 -4.74
N ASN A 97 5.72 -33.33 -4.75
CA ASN A 97 4.54 -33.78 -4.05
C ASN A 97 3.34 -33.82 -5.01
N ALA A 98 2.96 -35.02 -5.47
CA ALA A 98 1.85 -35.20 -6.41
C ALA A 98 0.49 -34.70 -5.86
N ASP A 99 0.30 -34.74 -4.54
CA ASP A 99 -0.91 -34.26 -3.86
C ASP A 99 -0.91 -32.75 -3.59
N PHE A 100 0.16 -32.03 -3.96
CA PHE A 100 0.23 -30.59 -3.74
C PHE A 100 -0.73 -29.86 -4.68
N SER A 101 -1.54 -28.95 -4.11
CA SER A 101 -2.49 -28.16 -4.88
C SER A 101 -1.80 -27.33 -5.96
N GLN A 102 -2.28 -27.45 -7.20
CA GLN A 102 -1.81 -26.65 -8.33
C GLN A 102 -2.34 -25.22 -8.31
N TYR A 103 -3.37 -24.93 -7.51
CA TYR A 103 -4.06 -23.64 -7.52
C TYR A 103 -3.13 -22.44 -7.29
N PRO A 104 -2.21 -22.43 -6.29
CA PRO A 104 -1.30 -21.32 -6.08
C PRO A 104 -0.45 -21.04 -7.33
N LEU A 105 0.06 -22.09 -7.99
CA LEU A 105 0.87 -21.97 -9.19
C LEU A 105 0.06 -21.39 -10.37
N LEU A 106 -1.17 -21.87 -10.56
CA LEU A 106 -2.08 -21.36 -11.59
C LEU A 106 -2.46 -19.88 -11.37
N SER A 107 -2.47 -19.41 -10.14
CA SER A 107 -2.79 -18.01 -9.80
C SER A 107 -1.62 -17.02 -10.03
N MET A 108 -0.38 -17.52 -10.16
CA MET A 108 0.83 -16.68 -10.22
C MET A 108 0.84 -15.66 -11.37
N PRO A 109 0.46 -16.01 -12.63
CA PRO A 109 0.46 -15.05 -13.73
C PRO A 109 -0.45 -13.84 -13.46
N LEU A 110 -1.65 -14.08 -12.90
CA LEU A 110 -2.58 -13.03 -12.54
C LEU A 110 -2.01 -12.16 -11.43
N LYS A 111 -1.47 -12.77 -10.36
CA LYS A 111 -0.88 -12.05 -9.22
C LYS A 111 0.29 -11.16 -9.65
N LYS A 112 1.16 -11.66 -10.53
CA LYS A 112 2.27 -10.89 -11.12
C LYS A 112 1.78 -9.69 -11.93
N ARG A 113 0.75 -9.89 -12.77
CA ARG A 113 0.16 -8.80 -13.56
C ARG A 113 -0.46 -7.72 -12.67
N GLN A 114 -1.20 -8.12 -11.64
CA GLN A 114 -1.80 -7.19 -10.69
C GLN A 114 -0.73 -6.37 -9.96
N TYR A 115 0.31 -7.01 -9.41
CA TYR A 115 1.39 -6.28 -8.74
C TYR A 115 2.19 -5.38 -9.68
N ALA A 116 2.39 -5.77 -10.94
CA ALA A 116 3.05 -4.90 -11.92
C ALA A 116 2.29 -3.57 -12.09
N GLN A 117 0.96 -3.62 -12.20
CA GLN A 117 0.11 -2.41 -12.28
C GLN A 117 0.15 -1.59 -10.98
N VAL A 118 0.14 -2.26 -9.82
CA VAL A 118 0.26 -1.59 -8.51
C VAL A 118 1.61 -0.86 -8.40
N VAL A 119 2.70 -1.49 -8.81
CA VAL A 119 4.05 -0.89 -8.80
C VAL A 119 4.13 0.30 -9.75
N GLU A 120 3.53 0.21 -10.93
CA GLU A 120 3.49 1.32 -11.89
C GLU A 120 2.75 2.53 -11.30
N ARG A 121 1.57 2.31 -10.70
CA ARG A 121 0.81 3.37 -10.02
C ARG A 121 1.58 3.95 -8.84
N TRP A 122 2.22 3.10 -8.04
CA TRP A 122 3.06 3.53 -6.92
C TRP A 122 4.17 4.47 -7.38
N ARG A 123 4.88 4.10 -8.47
CA ARG A 123 5.91 4.96 -9.07
C ARG A 123 5.32 6.28 -9.55
N ALA A 124 4.14 6.29 -10.17
CA ALA A 124 3.51 7.53 -10.59
C ALA A 124 3.22 8.46 -9.41
N LEU A 125 2.73 7.92 -8.28
CA LEU A 125 2.51 8.69 -7.05
C LEU A 125 3.80 9.34 -6.52
N LEU A 126 4.92 8.60 -6.51
CA LEU A 126 6.23 9.11 -6.07
C LEU A 126 6.75 10.29 -6.91
N HIS A 127 6.30 10.43 -8.16
CA HIS A 127 6.65 11.56 -9.01
C HIS A 127 5.61 12.68 -8.98
N GLY A 128 4.45 12.46 -8.34
CA GLY A 128 3.34 13.42 -8.23
C GLY A 128 3.08 13.82 -6.79
N ALA A 129 1.93 13.40 -6.26
CA ALA A 129 1.48 13.72 -4.90
C ALA A 129 2.47 13.35 -3.78
N LEU A 130 3.32 12.34 -3.99
CA LEU A 130 4.32 11.89 -3.01
C LEU A 130 5.75 12.33 -3.39
N SER A 131 5.88 13.28 -4.32
CA SER A 131 7.18 13.84 -4.69
C SER A 131 7.83 14.59 -3.52
N ALA A 132 9.17 14.62 -3.51
CA ALA A 132 9.93 15.28 -2.46
C ALA A 132 9.56 16.77 -2.29
N GLU A 133 9.28 17.47 -3.39
CA GLU A 133 8.83 18.86 -3.37
C GLU A 133 7.47 19.00 -2.67
N ASN A 134 6.51 18.14 -3.00
CA ASN A 134 5.18 18.19 -2.39
C ASN A 134 5.23 17.84 -0.90
N LEU A 135 6.01 16.81 -0.54
CA LEU A 135 6.19 16.43 0.87
C LEU A 135 6.88 17.55 1.68
N ALA A 136 7.90 18.20 1.12
CA ALA A 136 8.56 19.34 1.78
C ALA A 136 7.60 20.52 2.01
N TYR A 137 6.67 20.77 1.08
CA TYR A 137 5.62 21.77 1.28
C TYR A 137 4.75 21.45 2.49
N PHE A 138 4.22 20.22 2.60
CA PHE A 138 3.35 19.83 3.71
C PHE A 138 4.09 19.64 5.04
N GLU A 139 5.38 19.34 5.02
CA GLU A 139 6.23 19.35 6.21
C GLU A 139 6.32 20.75 6.83
N GLN A 140 6.48 21.76 5.98
CA GLN A 140 6.55 23.17 6.38
C GLN A 140 5.17 23.77 6.67
N ASN A 141 4.11 23.20 6.08
CA ASN A 141 2.74 23.70 6.15
C ASN A 141 1.76 22.60 6.59
N PRO A 142 1.95 21.97 7.76
CA PRO A 142 1.11 20.86 8.21
C PRO A 142 -0.37 21.26 8.39
N GLN A 143 -0.65 22.54 8.63
CA GLN A 143 -2.00 23.10 8.68
C GLN A 143 -2.78 22.99 7.36
N ALA A 144 -2.08 22.85 6.23
CA ALA A 144 -2.71 22.58 4.94
C ALA A 144 -3.34 21.18 4.88
N LEU A 145 -2.95 20.27 5.78
CA LEU A 145 -3.60 18.98 6.00
C LEU A 145 -4.80 19.14 6.96
N SER A 146 -5.76 20.00 6.61
CA SER A 146 -7.00 20.18 7.37
C SER A 146 -7.97 19.00 7.13
N LEU A 147 -9.02 18.90 7.94
CA LEU A 147 -10.04 17.85 7.78
C LEU A 147 -10.62 17.92 6.37
N VAL A 148 -10.55 16.82 5.63
CA VAL A 148 -11.36 16.62 4.43
C VAL A 148 -12.80 16.46 4.92
N THR A 149 -13.51 17.56 5.10
CA THR A 149 -14.97 17.52 5.18
C THR A 149 -15.45 17.08 3.80
N LYS A 150 -15.82 15.80 3.69
CA LYS A 150 -16.65 15.34 2.57
C LYS A 150 -17.95 16.14 2.65
N GLU A 151 -18.13 17.09 1.74
CA GLU A 151 -19.46 17.61 1.39
C GLU A 151 -20.25 16.54 0.62
#